data_AF-E9UUV6-F1
#
_entry.id   AF-E9UUV6-F1
#
_cell.length_a   1.000
_cell.length_b   1.000
_cell.length_c   1.000
_cell.angle_alpha   90.00
_cell.angle_beta   90.00
_cell.angle_gamma   90.00
#
_symmetry.space_group_name_H-M   'P 1'
#
loop_
_entity.id
_entity.type
_entity.pdbx_description
1 polymer ?
#
loop_
_entity_poly.entity_id
_entity_poly.type
_entity_poly.pdbx_seq_one_letter_code
_entity_poly.pdbx_strand_id
1 'polypeptide(L)'
;MSTASDVLAALDEVHDPEVDRPVTDMGFIRSVTEEAGQVRIVMQLPTYFCAPNFTWLMVDDVRQAAEHVAGKGAVTVSVEDHFESERIQSGVQSRGGFMTAFPSEAEGDLEDLRDHFRRKTLLIRQEQVCRQLEEVGVDAESLVDLVLGDVVRLDLPALGKYLTTREELGVGCRHDDPFLIAADGRPVGPEQVRAHRRSARVMAVSFEGNGHLCKALLAERYPSQLIPVDKGEVA
;
A
#
# COMPACT_ATOMS: atom_id res chain seq x y z
N MET A 1 -22.53 3.22 14.53
CA MET A 1 -21.89 3.05 13.22
C MET A 1 -22.20 1.65 12.75
N SER A 2 -22.45 1.44 11.45
CA SER A 2 -22.70 0.09 10.91
C SER A 2 -21.38 -0.64 10.72
N THR A 3 -21.39 -1.97 10.81
CA THR A 3 -20.20 -2.79 10.55
C THR A 3 -19.62 -2.49 9.17
N ALA A 4 -20.48 -2.22 8.17
CA ALA A 4 -20.05 -1.81 6.83
C ALA A 4 -19.22 -0.51 6.81
N SER A 5 -19.59 0.50 7.62
CA SER A 5 -18.83 1.76 7.71
C SER A 5 -17.48 1.56 8.40
N ASP A 6 -17.45 0.76 9.46
CA ASP A 6 -16.23 0.47 10.21
C ASP A 6 -15.28 -0.41 9.36
N VAL A 7 -15.82 -1.35 8.59
CA VAL A 7 -15.07 -2.12 7.59
C VAL A 7 -14.48 -1.19 6.55
N LEU A 8 -15.26 -0.27 5.95
CA LEU A 8 -14.72 0.64 4.94
C LEU A 8 -13.55 1.48 5.47
N ALA A 9 -13.64 1.97 6.71
CA ALA A 9 -12.54 2.67 7.37
C ALA A 9 -11.30 1.77 7.57
N ALA A 10 -11.49 0.50 7.93
CA ALA A 10 -10.38 -0.45 8.05
C ALA A 10 -9.70 -0.75 6.70
N LEU A 11 -10.42 -0.63 5.58
CA LEU A 11 -9.85 -0.84 4.24
C LEU A 11 -8.93 0.31 3.79
N ASP A 12 -8.94 1.47 4.47
CA ASP A 12 -8.00 2.57 4.18
C ASP A 12 -6.54 2.20 4.50
N GLU A 13 -6.32 1.18 5.34
CA GLU A 13 -4.98 0.65 5.64
C GLU A 13 -4.51 -0.41 4.64
N VAL A 14 -5.39 -0.89 3.76
CA VAL A 14 -5.03 -1.89 2.73
C VAL A 14 -4.54 -1.17 1.49
N HIS A 15 -3.26 -1.39 1.14
CA HIS A 15 -2.61 -0.70 0.03
C HIS A 15 -2.39 -1.63 -1.17
N ASP A 16 -2.51 -1.07 -2.37
CA ASP A 16 -2.00 -1.73 -3.58
C ASP A 16 -0.46 -1.79 -3.52
N PRO A 17 0.16 -2.99 -3.62
CA PRO A 17 1.62 -3.13 -3.48
C PRO A 17 2.43 -2.37 -4.53
N GLU A 18 1.88 -2.14 -5.73
CA GLU A 18 2.59 -1.54 -6.85
C GLU A 18 2.58 -0.01 -6.79
N VAL A 19 1.60 0.61 -6.14
CA VAL A 19 1.43 2.07 -6.12
C VAL A 19 1.44 2.70 -4.72
N ASP A 20 1.49 1.91 -3.64
CA ASP A 20 1.49 2.37 -2.23
C ASP A 20 0.36 3.37 -1.93
N ARG A 21 -0.85 3.07 -2.42
CA ARG A 21 -2.07 3.84 -2.15
C ARG A 21 -3.19 2.93 -1.62
N PRO A 22 -4.04 3.42 -0.70
CA PRO A 22 -5.17 2.65 -0.21
C PRO A 22 -6.09 2.17 -1.33
N VAL A 23 -6.58 0.94 -1.24
CA VAL A 23 -7.53 0.37 -2.22
C VAL A 23 -8.82 1.18 -2.30
N THR A 24 -9.20 1.85 -1.22
CA THR A 24 -10.33 2.80 -1.13
C THR A 24 -10.05 4.06 -1.93
N ASP A 25 -8.90 4.70 -1.74
CA ASP A 25 -8.46 5.87 -2.52
C ASP A 25 -8.30 5.55 -4.01
N MET A 26 -7.90 4.32 -4.33
CA MET A 26 -7.79 3.81 -5.70
C MET A 26 -9.15 3.56 -6.36
N GLY A 27 -10.24 3.61 -5.59
CA GLY A 27 -11.59 3.31 -6.08
C GLY A 27 -11.81 1.82 -6.33
N PHE A 28 -10.92 0.95 -5.84
CA PHE A 28 -11.01 -0.49 -6.08
C PHE A 28 -12.14 -1.13 -5.28
N ILE A 29 -12.65 -0.50 -4.22
CA ILE A 29 -13.80 -0.97 -3.46
C ILE A 29 -15.08 -0.44 -4.11
N ARG A 30 -15.81 -1.32 -4.81
CA ARG A 30 -17.08 -0.99 -5.45
C ARG A 30 -18.22 -0.90 -4.43
N SER A 31 -18.30 -1.88 -3.52
CA SER A 31 -19.34 -1.93 -2.51
C SER A 31 -18.91 -2.72 -1.27
N VAL A 32 -19.46 -2.31 -0.13
CA VAL A 32 -19.42 -3.03 1.13
C VAL A 32 -20.85 -3.15 1.61
N THR A 33 -21.39 -4.37 1.69
CA THR A 33 -22.75 -4.62 2.17
C THR A 33 -22.73 -5.57 3.36
N GLU A 34 -23.67 -5.39 4.28
CA GLU A 34 -23.83 -6.21 5.48
C GLU A 34 -25.24 -6.77 5.51
N GLU A 35 -25.36 -8.10 5.53
CA GLU A 35 -26.64 -8.79 5.62
C GLU A 35 -26.52 -9.97 6.60
N ALA A 36 -27.41 -10.02 7.60
CA ALA A 36 -27.46 -11.10 8.60
C ALA A 36 -26.09 -11.43 9.26
N GLY A 37 -25.28 -10.40 9.52
CA GLY A 37 -23.95 -10.56 10.13
C GLY A 37 -22.88 -11.12 9.17
N GLN A 38 -23.13 -11.07 7.86
CA GLN A 38 -22.15 -11.36 6.82
C GLN A 38 -21.81 -10.07 6.06
N VAL A 39 -20.53 -9.83 5.87
CA VAL A 39 -20.01 -8.69 5.10
C VAL A 39 -19.57 -9.17 3.73
N ARG A 40 -20.12 -8.56 2.69
CA ARG A 40 -19.73 -8.78 1.29
C ARG A 40 -19.00 -7.55 0.77
N ILE A 41 -17.80 -7.76 0.26
CA ILE A 41 -16.98 -6.72 -0.35
C ILE A 41 -16.79 -7.06 -1.83
N VAL A 42 -17.13 -6.11 -2.70
CA VAL A 42 -16.91 -6.24 -4.14
C VAL A 42 -15.79 -5.31 -4.55
N MET A 43 -14.76 -5.88 -5.16
CA MET A 43 -13.62 -5.16 -5.70
C MET A 43 -13.69 -5.08 -7.23
N GLN A 44 -13.19 -3.98 -7.78
CA GLN A 44 -13.00 -3.75 -9.21
C GLN A 44 -11.58 -3.31 -9.47
N LEU A 45 -10.98 -3.80 -10.55
CA LEU A 45 -9.59 -3.52 -10.88
C LEU A 45 -9.46 -2.80 -12.24
N PRO A 46 -8.39 -2.01 -12.43
CA PRO A 46 -8.23 -1.19 -13.64
C PRO A 46 -8.23 -1.98 -14.95
N THR A 47 -7.78 -3.24 -14.94
CA THR A 47 -7.69 -4.06 -16.16
C THR A 47 -8.12 -5.50 -15.92
N TYR A 48 -8.58 -6.19 -16.97
CA TYR A 48 -9.00 -7.60 -16.91
C TYR A 48 -7.83 -8.54 -16.56
N PHE A 49 -6.59 -8.13 -16.87
CA PHE A 49 -5.36 -8.91 -16.72
C PHE A 49 -4.42 -8.33 -15.65
N CYS A 50 -4.95 -7.65 -14.62
CA CYS A 50 -4.13 -7.29 -13.46
C CYS A 50 -3.42 -8.55 -12.93
N ALA A 51 -2.19 -8.40 -12.44
CA ALA A 51 -1.38 -9.57 -12.13
C ALA A 51 -2.02 -10.41 -11.01
N PRO A 52 -2.24 -11.73 -11.19
CA PRO A 52 -2.95 -12.55 -10.22
C PRO A 52 -2.36 -12.56 -8.82
N ASN A 53 -1.03 -12.49 -8.72
CA ASN A 53 -0.31 -12.39 -7.44
C ASN A 53 -0.66 -11.09 -6.69
N PHE A 54 -0.65 -9.93 -7.37
CA PHE A 54 -1.01 -8.65 -6.74
C PHE A 54 -2.49 -8.59 -6.38
N THR A 55 -3.35 -9.05 -7.28
CA THR A 55 -4.78 -9.15 -7.01
C THR A 55 -5.04 -10.04 -5.79
N TRP A 56 -4.36 -11.19 -5.68
CA TRP A 56 -4.47 -12.07 -4.53
C TRP A 56 -4.06 -11.38 -3.23
N LEU A 57 -2.90 -10.71 -3.21
CA LEU A 57 -2.41 -9.97 -2.05
C LEU A 57 -3.44 -8.96 -1.55
N MET A 58 -3.98 -8.13 -2.46
CA MET A 58 -4.99 -7.14 -2.12
C MET A 58 -6.29 -7.77 -1.61
N VAL A 59 -6.81 -8.80 -2.29
CA VAL A 59 -8.07 -9.45 -1.91
C VAL A 59 -7.94 -10.11 -0.53
N ASP A 60 -6.81 -10.75 -0.26
CA ASP A 60 -6.55 -11.35 1.05
C ASP A 60 -6.36 -10.29 2.13
N ASP A 61 -5.66 -9.19 1.86
CA ASP A 61 -5.50 -8.08 2.82
C ASP A 61 -6.84 -7.41 3.13
N VAL A 62 -7.68 -7.17 2.12
CA VAL A 62 -9.05 -6.68 2.30
C VAL A 62 -9.86 -7.63 3.18
N ARG A 63 -9.79 -8.94 2.93
CA ARG A 63 -10.47 -9.94 3.75
C ARG A 63 -9.97 -9.88 5.20
N GLN A 64 -8.66 -9.83 5.42
CA GLN A 64 -8.06 -9.79 6.75
C GLN A 64 -8.45 -8.52 7.53
N ALA A 65 -8.34 -7.34 6.91
CA ALA A 65 -8.72 -6.07 7.51
C ALA A 65 -10.22 -6.04 7.88
N ALA A 66 -11.09 -6.48 6.97
CA ALA A 66 -12.51 -6.55 7.23
C ALA A 66 -12.87 -7.56 8.33
N GLU A 67 -12.19 -8.72 8.38
CA GLU A 67 -12.42 -9.73 9.43
C GLU A 67 -11.99 -9.26 10.82
N HIS A 68 -11.00 -8.36 10.91
CA HIS A 68 -10.61 -7.76 12.18
C HIS A 68 -11.77 -6.97 12.81
N VAL A 69 -12.64 -6.39 11.98
CA VAL A 69 -13.83 -5.63 12.39
C VAL A 69 -15.06 -6.52 12.52
N ALA A 70 -15.40 -7.28 11.47
CA ALA A 70 -16.64 -8.03 11.36
C ALA A 70 -16.60 -9.43 12.01
N GLY A 71 -15.42 -9.90 12.38
CA GLY A 71 -15.20 -11.23 12.92
C GLY A 71 -14.76 -12.25 11.87
N LYS A 72 -13.95 -13.22 12.32
CA LYS A 72 -13.35 -14.24 11.47
C LYS A 72 -14.41 -15.10 10.78
N GLY A 73 -14.35 -15.19 9.45
CA GLY A 73 -15.25 -16.00 8.65
C GLY A 73 -16.59 -15.33 8.32
N ALA A 74 -16.82 -14.09 8.74
CA ALA A 74 -18.00 -13.32 8.40
C ALA A 74 -17.86 -12.53 7.08
N VAL A 75 -16.69 -12.56 6.43
CA VAL A 75 -16.37 -11.75 5.25
C VAL A 75 -16.27 -12.62 4.00
N THR A 76 -16.82 -12.12 2.90
CA THR A 76 -16.57 -12.63 1.54
C THR A 76 -16.11 -11.49 0.65
N VAL A 77 -14.98 -11.67 -0.03
CA VAL A 77 -14.43 -10.70 -0.98
C VAL A 77 -14.47 -11.29 -2.38
N SER A 78 -14.97 -10.53 -3.35
CA SER A 78 -15.02 -10.94 -4.76
C SER A 78 -14.45 -9.85 -5.65
N VAL A 79 -13.78 -10.24 -6.73
CA VAL A 79 -13.27 -9.30 -7.76
C VAL A 79 -14.12 -9.43 -9.02
N GLU A 80 -14.60 -8.32 -9.54
CA GLU A 80 -15.36 -8.28 -10.80
C GLU A 80 -14.44 -8.18 -12.02
N ASP A 81 -14.86 -8.82 -13.10
CA ASP A 81 -14.22 -8.78 -14.42
C ASP A 81 -12.70 -9.00 -14.38
N HIS A 82 -12.22 -9.95 -13.58
CA HIS A 82 -10.84 -10.39 -13.61
C HIS A 82 -10.78 -11.81 -14.17
N PHE A 83 -9.78 -12.11 -15.00
CA PHE A 83 -9.70 -13.41 -15.69
C PHE A 83 -9.57 -14.61 -14.74
N GLU A 84 -9.11 -14.38 -13.52
CA GLU A 84 -8.99 -15.37 -12.46
C GLU A 84 -9.89 -15.06 -11.24
N SER A 85 -10.96 -14.27 -11.40
CA SER A 85 -11.85 -13.87 -10.29
C SER A 85 -12.31 -15.05 -9.42
N GLU A 86 -12.83 -16.11 -10.03
CA GLU A 86 -13.35 -17.28 -9.31
C GLU A 86 -12.26 -18.01 -8.54
N ARG A 87 -11.08 -18.17 -9.16
CA ARG A 87 -9.95 -18.87 -8.58
C ARG A 87 -9.37 -18.09 -7.40
N ILE A 88 -9.19 -16.78 -7.54
CA ILE A 88 -8.71 -15.89 -6.47
C ILE A 88 -9.71 -15.88 -5.31
N GLN A 89 -11.00 -15.68 -5.59
CA GLN A 89 -12.03 -15.68 -4.56
C GLN A 89 -12.09 -17.00 -3.80
N SER A 90 -12.12 -18.15 -4.50
CA SER A 90 -12.16 -19.47 -3.86
C SER A 90 -10.91 -19.73 -3.01
N GLY A 91 -9.74 -19.38 -3.53
CA GLY A 91 -8.46 -19.54 -2.86
C GLY A 91 -8.34 -18.70 -1.59
N VAL A 92 -8.69 -17.41 -1.66
CA VAL A 92 -8.67 -16.50 -0.50
C VAL A 92 -9.75 -16.88 0.53
N GLN A 93 -10.96 -17.24 0.08
CA GLN A 93 -12.05 -17.62 0.99
C GLN A 93 -11.74 -18.90 1.78
N SER A 94 -11.06 -19.85 1.14
CA SER A 94 -10.59 -21.08 1.81
C SER A 94 -9.35 -20.86 2.68
N ARG A 95 -8.79 -19.64 2.71
CA ARG A 95 -7.51 -19.31 3.37
C ARG A 95 -6.37 -20.19 2.87
N GLY A 96 -6.46 -20.59 1.60
CA GLY A 96 -5.38 -21.30 0.92
C GLY A 96 -4.20 -20.36 0.64
N GLY A 97 -3.08 -20.94 0.23
CA GLY A 97 -1.95 -20.17 -0.29
C GLY A 97 -2.10 -19.92 -1.79
N PHE A 98 -1.53 -18.81 -2.28
CA PHE A 98 -1.49 -18.51 -3.71
C PHE A 98 -0.84 -19.64 -4.53
N MET A 99 0.25 -20.22 -4.02
CA MET A 99 0.96 -21.33 -4.65
C MET A 99 0.06 -22.57 -4.85
N THR A 100 -0.93 -22.77 -3.99
CA THR A 100 -1.90 -23.86 -4.13
C THR A 100 -2.91 -23.57 -5.22
N ALA A 101 -3.32 -22.31 -5.38
CA ALA A 101 -4.27 -21.89 -6.42
C ALA A 101 -3.61 -21.75 -7.80
N PHE A 102 -2.35 -21.35 -7.86
CA PHE A 102 -1.60 -21.04 -9.09
C PHE A 102 -0.28 -21.81 -9.18
N PRO A 103 -0.31 -23.16 -9.27
CA PRO A 103 0.90 -23.97 -9.19
C PRO A 103 1.87 -23.78 -10.37
N SER A 104 1.40 -23.31 -11.54
CA SER A 104 2.22 -23.07 -12.74
C SER A 104 2.79 -21.66 -12.84
N GLU A 105 2.15 -20.68 -12.20
CA GLU A 105 2.52 -19.26 -12.22
C GLU A 105 3.26 -18.82 -10.95
N ALA A 106 3.37 -19.74 -10.00
CA ALA A 106 4.03 -19.67 -8.72
C ALA A 106 5.56 -19.60 -8.82
N GLU A 107 6.10 -18.62 -9.53
CA GLU A 107 7.52 -18.27 -9.42
C GLU A 107 7.74 -17.29 -8.26
N GLY A 108 8.15 -17.82 -7.11
CA GLY A 108 8.51 -17.04 -5.92
C GLY A 108 7.47 -17.06 -4.80
N ASP A 109 7.91 -16.73 -3.58
CA ASP A 109 7.05 -16.61 -2.40
C ASP A 109 6.31 -15.26 -2.42
N LEU A 110 5.01 -15.27 -2.12
CA LEU A 110 4.24 -14.03 -1.96
C LEU A 110 4.77 -13.17 -0.81
N GLU A 111 5.37 -13.77 0.22
CA GLU A 111 5.96 -13.02 1.32
C GLU A 111 7.22 -12.27 0.86
N ASP A 112 8.08 -12.91 0.05
CA ASP A 112 9.24 -12.24 -0.55
C ASP A 112 8.81 -11.07 -1.45
N LEU A 113 7.71 -11.26 -2.19
CA LEU A 113 7.11 -10.22 -3.00
C LEU A 113 6.60 -9.05 -2.15
N ARG A 114 5.90 -9.33 -1.04
CA ARG A 114 5.46 -8.30 -0.08
C ARG A 114 6.65 -7.53 0.49
N ASP A 115 7.68 -8.23 0.95
CA ASP A 115 8.90 -7.62 1.50
C ASP A 115 9.57 -6.68 0.48
N HIS A 116 9.69 -7.13 -0.77
CA HIS A 116 10.28 -6.32 -1.84
C HIS A 116 9.54 -4.99 -2.07
N PHE A 117 8.20 -5.02 -2.10
CA PHE A 117 7.41 -3.80 -2.25
C PHE A 117 7.45 -2.92 -1.00
N ARG A 118 7.37 -3.49 0.20
CA ARG A 118 7.51 -2.73 1.46
C ARG A 118 8.85 -2.00 1.54
N ARG A 119 9.95 -2.63 1.09
CA ARG A 119 11.26 -1.97 1.00
C ARG A 119 11.30 -0.84 -0.01
N LYS A 120 10.57 -0.92 -1.13
CA LYS A 120 10.43 0.22 -2.06
C LYS A 120 9.62 1.35 -1.42
N THR A 121 8.51 1.01 -0.77
CA THR A 121 7.68 1.94 0.00
C THR A 121 8.51 2.69 1.04
N LEU A 122 9.37 1.99 1.79
CA LEU A 122 10.32 2.58 2.72
C LEU A 122 11.17 3.68 2.05
N LEU A 123 11.77 3.38 0.89
CA LEU A 123 12.61 4.34 0.16
C LEU A 123 11.82 5.54 -0.37
N ILE A 124 10.58 5.32 -0.82
CA ILE A 124 9.70 6.39 -1.30
C ILE A 124 9.30 7.32 -0.14
N ARG A 125 8.94 6.76 1.02
CA ARG A 125 8.59 7.54 2.22
C ARG A 125 9.82 8.29 2.75
N GLN A 126 10.99 7.66 2.75
CA GLN A 126 12.25 8.33 3.09
C GLN A 126 12.53 9.51 2.14
N GLU A 127 12.34 9.32 0.84
CA GLU A 127 12.50 10.38 -0.17
C GLU A 127 11.59 11.58 0.10
N GLN A 128 10.34 11.35 0.51
CA GLN A 128 9.40 12.41 0.89
C GLN A 128 9.89 13.20 2.11
N VAL A 129 10.38 12.52 3.15
CA VAL A 129 10.96 13.18 4.34
C VAL A 129 12.18 14.01 3.95
N CYS A 130 13.08 13.45 3.15
CA CYS A 130 14.25 14.17 2.69
C CYS A 130 13.92 15.40 1.84
N ARG A 131 12.86 15.38 1.02
CA ARG A 131 12.40 16.58 0.30
C ARG A 131 11.91 17.66 1.27
N GLN A 132 11.18 17.29 2.31
CA GLN A 132 10.75 18.24 3.36
C GLN A 132 11.95 18.77 4.18
N LEU A 133 12.98 17.96 4.39
CA LEU A 133 14.23 18.39 5.02
C LEU A 133 14.97 19.45 4.16
N GLU A 134 15.03 19.24 2.84
CA GLU A 134 15.61 20.22 1.91
C GLU A 134 14.81 21.53 1.89
N GLU A 135 13.47 21.48 2.00
CA GLU A 135 12.60 22.66 2.08
C GLU A 135 12.86 23.51 3.34
N VAL A 136 13.31 22.89 4.44
CA VAL A 136 13.71 23.59 5.68
C VAL A 136 15.22 23.90 5.74
N GLY A 137 15.94 23.70 4.64
CA GLY A 137 17.33 24.13 4.48
C GLY A 137 18.40 23.10 4.86
N VAL A 138 18.05 21.82 4.99
CA VAL A 138 19.05 20.75 5.18
C VAL A 138 19.67 20.39 3.84
N ASP A 139 21.00 20.47 3.77
CA ASP A 139 21.75 20.12 2.57
C ASP A 139 21.69 18.61 2.30
N ALA A 140 21.56 18.23 1.02
CA ALA A 140 21.43 16.84 0.60
C ALA A 140 22.61 15.95 1.02
N GLU A 141 23.81 16.52 1.14
CA GLU A 141 25.00 15.79 1.60
C GLU A 141 25.02 15.58 3.11
N SER A 142 24.37 16.44 3.90
CA SER A 142 24.27 16.31 5.35
C SER A 142 23.24 15.27 5.80
N LEU A 143 22.39 14.77 4.89
CA LEU A 143 21.35 13.78 5.20
C LEU A 143 21.92 12.47 5.76
N VAL A 144 23.16 12.10 5.38
CA VAL A 144 23.82 10.87 5.85
C VAL A 144 24.30 10.95 7.29
N ASP A 145 24.49 12.17 7.81
CA ASP A 145 24.96 12.42 9.18
C ASP A 145 23.81 12.53 10.19
N LEU A 146 22.56 12.61 9.70
CA LEU A 146 21.38 12.71 10.55
C LEU A 146 21.05 11.37 11.21
N VAL A 147 20.70 11.43 12.49
CA VAL A 147 19.99 10.34 13.17
C VAL A 147 18.49 10.63 13.22
N LEU A 148 17.67 9.61 13.45
CA LEU A 148 16.21 9.77 13.54
C LEU A 148 15.80 10.83 14.56
N GLY A 149 16.52 10.93 15.68
CA GLY A 149 16.29 11.94 16.69
C GLY A 149 16.39 13.38 16.21
N ASP A 150 17.27 13.66 15.25
CA ASP A 150 17.39 14.99 14.67
C ASP A 150 16.16 15.34 13.83
N VAL A 151 15.65 14.36 13.07
CA VAL A 151 14.51 14.51 12.17
C VAL A 151 13.19 14.56 12.93
N VAL A 152 13.03 13.74 13.98
CA VAL A 152 11.84 13.72 14.84
C VAL A 152 11.58 15.09 15.48
N ARG A 153 12.62 15.83 15.85
CA ARG A 153 12.47 17.18 16.42
C ARG A 153 11.90 18.21 15.44
N LEU A 154 11.94 17.93 14.14
CA LEU A 154 11.44 18.83 13.10
C LEU A 154 9.94 18.63 12.79
N ASP A 155 9.32 17.59 13.35
CA ASP A 155 7.88 17.30 13.22
C ASP A 155 7.36 17.36 11.76
N LEU A 156 8.09 16.69 10.86
CA LEU A 156 7.79 16.70 9.43
C LEU A 156 6.58 15.80 9.11
N PRO A 157 5.60 16.25 8.31
CA PRO A 157 4.39 15.47 8.02
C PRO A 157 4.64 14.06 7.43
N ALA A 158 5.69 13.89 6.62
CA ALA A 158 6.00 12.59 6.01
C ALA A 158 6.66 11.59 6.98
N LEU A 159 7.15 12.06 8.14
CA LEU A 159 7.98 11.26 9.03
C LEU A 159 7.21 10.07 9.64
N GLY A 160 5.95 10.28 10.03
CA GLY A 160 5.16 9.22 10.67
C GLY A 160 5.08 7.96 9.81
N LYS A 161 4.69 8.11 8.54
CA LYS A 161 4.59 6.99 7.60
C LYS A 161 5.93 6.28 7.37
N TYR A 162 7.03 7.04 7.35
CA TYR A 162 8.37 6.48 7.22
C TYR A 162 8.75 5.62 8.43
N LEU A 163 8.48 6.09 9.65
CA LEU A 163 8.74 5.35 10.88
C LEU A 163 7.89 4.08 10.98
N THR A 164 6.60 4.15 10.66
CA THR A 164 5.71 2.98 10.62
C THR A 164 6.26 1.90 9.68
N THR A 165 6.71 2.26 8.48
CA THR A 165 7.30 1.27 7.56
C THR A 165 8.61 0.68 8.06
N ARG A 166 9.44 1.46 8.77
CA ARG A 166 10.65 0.91 9.40
C ARG A 166 10.29 -0.14 10.45
N GLU A 167 9.30 0.15 11.29
CA GLU A 167 8.82 -0.79 12.31
C GLU A 167 8.28 -2.08 11.70
N GLU A 168 7.44 -1.97 10.67
CA GLU A 168 6.89 -3.11 9.92
C GLU A 168 7.98 -4.00 9.29
N LEU A 169 9.08 -3.40 8.85
CA LEU A 169 10.22 -4.10 8.27
C LEU A 169 11.26 -4.57 9.31
N GLY A 170 11.03 -4.32 10.60
CA GLY A 170 11.99 -4.63 11.66
C GLY A 170 13.30 -3.83 11.56
N VAL A 171 13.27 -2.68 10.92
CA VAL A 171 14.40 -1.75 10.81
C VAL A 171 14.42 -0.84 12.05
N GLY A 172 15.62 -0.57 12.59
CA GLY A 172 15.77 0.22 13.82
C GLY A 172 15.09 1.59 13.75
N CYS A 173 14.36 1.96 14.82
CA CYS A 173 13.66 3.24 14.99
C CYS A 173 14.11 4.01 16.25
N ARG A 174 15.30 3.71 16.78
CA ARG A 174 15.85 4.39 17.95
C ARG A 174 16.29 5.80 17.59
N HIS A 175 16.33 6.68 18.59
CA HIS A 175 16.72 8.07 18.41
C HIS A 175 18.14 8.23 17.83
N ASP A 176 19.04 7.29 18.14
CA ASP A 176 20.42 7.23 17.66
C ASP A 176 20.61 6.43 16.36
N ASP A 177 19.54 5.84 15.82
CA ASP A 177 19.62 5.10 14.56
C ASP A 177 19.76 6.07 13.37
N PRO A 178 20.54 5.70 12.33
CA PRO A 178 20.68 6.52 11.13
C PRO A 178 19.34 6.81 10.45
N PHE A 179 19.15 8.07 10.08
CA PHE A 179 17.96 8.50 9.34
C PHE A 179 17.94 7.91 7.94
N LEU A 180 19.05 8.02 7.19
CA LEU A 180 19.12 7.60 5.80
C LEU A 180 19.62 6.16 5.67
N ILE A 181 18.73 5.27 5.20
CA ILE A 181 19.00 3.84 5.05
C ILE A 181 18.67 3.35 3.62
N ALA A 182 19.33 2.26 3.24
CA ALA A 182 19.08 1.50 2.02
C ALA A 182 17.93 0.51 2.23
N ALA A 183 17.46 -0.10 1.13
CA ALA A 183 16.38 -1.10 1.16
C ALA A 183 16.71 -2.30 2.06
N ASP A 184 17.99 -2.63 2.24
CA ASP A 184 18.44 -3.71 3.12
C ASP A 184 18.50 -3.30 4.62
N GLY A 185 18.13 -2.06 4.94
CA GLY A 185 18.16 -1.50 6.29
C GLY A 185 19.53 -0.95 6.71
N ARG A 186 20.57 -1.07 5.89
CA ARG A 186 21.90 -0.54 6.22
C ARG A 186 21.97 0.97 5.99
N PRO A 187 22.79 1.71 6.76
CA PRO A 187 22.97 3.15 6.57
C PRO A 187 23.55 3.46 5.18
N VAL A 188 23.08 4.53 4.56
CA VAL A 188 23.61 5.03 3.28
C VAL A 188 24.85 5.88 3.54
N GLY A 189 25.96 5.54 2.90
CA GLY A 189 27.20 6.30 3.03
C GLY A 189 27.26 7.58 2.16
N PRO A 190 28.18 8.52 2.47
CA PRO A 190 28.34 9.78 1.71
C PRO A 190 28.59 9.57 0.20
N GLU A 191 29.32 8.52 -0.18
CA GLU A 191 29.61 8.22 -1.59
C GLU A 191 28.37 7.74 -2.37
N GLN A 192 27.36 7.22 -1.66
CA GLN A 192 26.18 6.60 -2.26
C GLN A 192 24.96 7.52 -2.24
N VAL A 193 24.97 8.58 -1.41
CA VAL A 193 23.80 9.45 -1.15
C VAL A 193 23.14 9.97 -2.43
N ARG A 194 23.93 10.45 -3.39
CA ARG A 194 23.42 11.01 -4.65
C ARG A 194 22.72 9.95 -5.51
N ALA A 195 23.32 8.77 -5.64
CA ALA A 195 22.75 7.67 -6.42
C ALA A 195 21.49 7.12 -5.74
N HIS A 196 21.53 6.99 -4.42
CA HIS A 196 20.42 6.55 -3.58
C HIS A 196 19.20 7.46 -3.72
N ARG A 197 19.38 8.77 -3.50
CA ARG A 197 18.32 9.80 -3.63
C ARG A 197 17.75 9.82 -5.04
N ARG A 198 18.60 9.75 -6.07
CA ARG A 198 18.14 9.69 -7.46
C ARG A 198 17.26 8.47 -7.72
N SER A 199 17.65 7.29 -7.23
CA SER A 199 16.88 6.06 -7.40
C SER A 199 15.53 6.16 -6.67
N ALA A 200 15.52 6.59 -5.41
CA ALA A 200 14.31 6.75 -4.62
C ALA A 200 13.32 7.76 -5.24
N ARG A 201 13.83 8.90 -5.74
CA ARG A 201 13.03 9.88 -6.47
C ARG A 201 12.40 9.34 -7.75
N VAL A 202 13.16 8.57 -8.54
CA VAL A 202 12.62 7.93 -9.76
C VAL A 202 11.52 6.94 -9.37
N MET A 203 11.74 6.11 -8.35
CA MET A 203 10.73 5.18 -7.86
C MET A 203 9.46 5.89 -7.40
N ALA A 204 9.59 6.98 -6.62
CA ALA A 204 8.45 7.75 -6.14
C ALA A 204 7.60 8.31 -7.30
N VAL A 205 8.24 8.87 -8.33
CA VAL A 205 7.55 9.37 -9.53
C VAL A 205 6.87 8.24 -10.31
N SER A 206 7.53 7.10 -10.46
CA SER A 206 6.95 5.93 -11.12
C SER A 206 5.71 5.39 -10.39
N PHE A 207 5.78 5.25 -9.05
CA PHE A 207 4.66 4.78 -8.24
C PHE A 207 3.47 5.75 -8.33
N GLU A 208 3.73 7.06 -8.22
CA GLU A 208 2.71 8.08 -8.38
C GLU A 208 2.06 8.04 -9.77
N GLY A 209 2.88 7.92 -10.82
CA GLY A 209 2.41 7.82 -12.20
C GLY A 209 1.55 6.58 -12.44
N ASN A 210 1.98 5.42 -11.95
CA ASN A 210 1.23 4.18 -12.02
C ASN A 210 -0.11 4.29 -11.27
N GLY A 211 -0.11 4.90 -10.08
CA GLY A 211 -1.33 5.17 -9.32
C GLY A 211 -2.33 6.02 -10.11
N HIS A 212 -1.87 7.08 -10.78
CA HIS A 212 -2.73 7.89 -11.65
C HIS A 212 -3.26 7.11 -12.86
N LEU A 213 -2.41 6.31 -13.51
CA LEU A 213 -2.82 5.47 -14.64
C LEU A 213 -3.86 4.43 -14.23
N CYS A 214 -3.66 3.73 -13.12
CA CYS A 214 -4.60 2.76 -12.58
C CYS A 214 -5.97 3.38 -12.29
N LYS A 215 -6.01 4.55 -11.65
CA LYS A 215 -7.28 5.28 -11.42
C LYS A 215 -7.97 5.67 -12.74
N ALA A 216 -7.21 6.16 -13.72
CA ALA A 216 -7.76 6.55 -15.02
C ALA A 216 -8.33 5.37 -15.80
N LEU A 217 -7.60 4.24 -15.83
CA LEU A 217 -8.05 3.01 -16.47
C LEU A 217 -9.31 2.44 -15.79
N LEU A 218 -9.38 2.47 -14.46
CA LEU A 218 -10.56 2.05 -13.72
C LEU A 218 -11.78 2.92 -14.07
N ALA A 219 -11.60 4.24 -14.09
CA ALA A 219 -12.64 5.20 -14.45
C ALA A 219 -13.20 4.98 -15.86
N GLU A 220 -12.32 4.74 -16.84
CA GLU A 220 -12.72 4.44 -18.22
C GLU A 220 -13.44 3.09 -18.32
N ARG A 221 -12.99 2.11 -17.54
CA ARG A 221 -13.59 0.77 -17.51
C ARG A 221 -14.98 0.75 -16.87
N TYR A 222 -15.21 1.58 -15.87
CA TYR A 222 -16.45 1.63 -15.09
C TYR A 222 -17.08 3.05 -15.03
N PRO A 223 -17.49 3.61 -16.19
CA PRO A 223 -17.87 5.03 -16.29
C PRO A 223 -19.16 5.40 -15.56
N SER A 224 -20.05 4.43 -15.29
CA SER A 224 -21.35 4.64 -14.65
C SER A 224 -21.32 4.59 -13.12
N GLN A 225 -20.13 4.42 -12.51
CA GLN A 225 -20.01 4.11 -11.08
C GLN A 225 -19.14 5.12 -10.30
N LEU A 226 -18.61 6.16 -10.97
CA LEU A 226 -18.02 7.33 -10.32
C LEU A 226 -19.12 8.20 -9.71
N ILE A 227 -19.69 7.78 -8.58
CA ILE A 227 -20.42 8.71 -7.71
C ILE A 227 -19.37 9.64 -7.11
N PRO A 228 -19.52 10.97 -7.20
CA PRO A 228 -18.61 11.89 -6.52
C PRO A 228 -18.62 11.58 -5.03
N VAL A 229 -17.45 11.35 -4.43
CA VAL A 229 -17.30 11.44 -2.97
C VAL A 229 -17.42 12.93 -2.65
N ASP A 230 -18.65 13.36 -2.36
CA ASP A 230 -18.92 14.69 -1.84
C ASP A 230 -18.29 14.80 -0.44
N LYS A 231 -17.04 15.27 -0.40
CA LYS A 231 -16.43 15.77 0.83
C LYS A 231 -17.07 17.13 1.07
N GLY A 232 -18.16 17.10 1.82
CA GLY A 232 -19.14 18.17 1.95
C GLY A 232 -18.57 19.59 2.01
N GLU A 233 -19.16 20.46 1.19
CA GLU A 233 -19.27 21.88 1.49
C GLU A 233 -20.03 22.05 2.82
N VAL A 234 -19.34 22.61 3.81
CA VAL A 234 -19.98 23.23 4.97
C VAL A 234 -20.16 24.70 4.61
N ALA A 235 -21.42 25.14 4.65
CA ALA A 235 -21.85 26.53 4.53
C ALA A 235 -21.21 27.46 5.58
#